data_AF-A0A141RDG6-F1
#
_entry.id   AF-A0A141RDG6-F1
#
_cell.length_a   1.000
_cell.length_b   1.000
_cell.length_c   1.000
_cell.angle_alpha   90.00
_cell.angle_beta   90.00
_cell.angle_gamma   90.00
#
_symmetry.space_group_name_H-M   'P 1'
#
loop_
_entity.id
_entity.type
_entity.pdbx_description
1 polymer ?
#
loop_
_entity_poly.entity_id
_entity_poly.type
_entity_poly.pdbx_seq_one_letter_code
_entity_poly.pdbx_strand_id
1 'polypeptide(L)' 'AQKLQKSVERLAQSDEPILNVAIALGFDSQQSFNRSFKRQFGQAPGAWRRSIGCAQTQGFRQQS' A
#
# COMPACT_ATOMS: atom_id res chain seq x y z
N ALA A 1 2.21 6.14 14.38
CA ALA A 1 1.27 5.70 13.32
C ALA A 1 0.89 6.76 12.27
N GLN A 2 1.30 8.04 12.39
CA GLN A 2 0.82 9.14 11.49
C GLN A 2 1.13 8.95 10.00
N LYS A 3 2.29 8.38 9.64
CA LYS A 3 2.72 8.19 8.25
C LYS A 3 1.75 7.33 7.43
N LEU A 4 1.15 6.34 8.09
CA LEU A 4 0.28 5.33 7.49
C LEU A 4 -1.10 5.89 7.13
N GLN A 5 -1.70 6.73 7.99
CA GLN A 5 -2.95 7.43 7.70
C GLN A 5 -2.78 8.37 6.50
N LYS A 6 -1.69 9.15 6.49
CA LYS A 6 -1.35 10.06 5.39
C LYS A 6 -1.11 9.33 4.07
N SER A 7 -0.71 8.06 4.12
CA SER A 7 -0.61 7.24 2.91
C SER A 7 -1.97 6.92 2.33
N VAL A 8 -2.96 6.60 3.16
CA VAL A 8 -4.33 6.25 2.71
C VAL A 8 -4.94 7.42 1.95
N GLU A 9 -4.83 8.64 2.49
CA GLU A 9 -5.34 9.86 1.85
C GLU A 9 -4.68 10.09 0.49
N ARG A 10 -3.35 9.96 0.40
CA ARG A 10 -2.65 10.07 -0.88
C ARG A 10 -3.01 8.96 -1.86
N LEU A 11 -3.17 7.73 -1.38
CA LEU A 11 -3.57 6.60 -2.22
C LEU A 11 -5.00 6.77 -2.78
N ALA A 12 -5.85 7.51 -2.07
CA ALA A 12 -7.21 7.88 -2.47
C ALA A 12 -7.23 9.04 -3.47
N GLN A 13 -6.42 10.07 -3.20
CA GLN A 13 -6.38 11.31 -3.97
C GLN A 13 -5.44 11.25 -5.18
N SER A 14 -4.52 10.29 -5.23
CA SER A 14 -3.53 10.15 -6.29
C SER A 14 -3.41 8.71 -6.79
N ASP A 15 -3.36 8.57 -8.11
CA ASP A 15 -3.10 7.32 -8.81
C ASP A 15 -1.61 6.93 -8.83
N GLU A 16 -0.77 7.69 -8.12
CA GLU A 16 0.67 7.50 -8.08
C GLU A 16 1.03 6.06 -7.64
N PRO A 17 2.05 5.40 -8.22
CA PRO A 17 2.38 4.04 -7.84
C PRO A 17 2.67 3.92 -6.33
N ILE A 18 2.17 2.82 -5.72
CA ILE A 18 2.33 2.55 -4.28
C ILE A 18 3.80 2.66 -3.84
N LEU A 19 4.74 2.32 -4.72
CA LEU A 19 6.17 2.46 -4.48
C LEU A 19 6.56 3.92 -4.21
N ASN A 20 6.12 4.89 -5.04
CA ASN A 20 6.43 6.30 -4.82
C ASN A 20 5.86 6.82 -3.49
N VAL A 21 4.63 6.40 -3.15
CA VAL A 21 4.03 6.70 -1.83
C VAL A 21 4.88 6.11 -0.70
N ALA A 22 5.40 4.90 -0.86
CA ALA A 22 6.28 4.26 0.11
C ALA A 22 7.61 5.03 0.27
N ILE A 23 8.27 5.39 -0.84
CA ILE A 23 9.51 6.19 -0.81
C ILE A 23 9.26 7.53 -0.13
N ALA A 24 8.16 8.21 -0.46
CA ALA A 24 7.80 9.51 0.12
C ALA A 24 7.52 9.47 1.64
N LEU A 25 7.29 8.28 2.19
CA LEU A 25 7.08 8.06 3.64
C LEU A 25 8.35 7.56 4.35
N GLY A 26 9.43 7.34 3.60
CA GLY A 26 10.72 6.85 4.08
C GLY A 26 10.80 5.32 4.17
N PHE A 27 10.05 4.59 3.35
CA PHE A 27 10.25 3.15 3.19
C PHE A 27 11.25 2.88 2.07
N ASP A 28 12.11 1.90 2.30
CA ASP A 28 13.09 1.43 1.33
C ASP A 28 12.46 0.67 0.15
N SER A 29 11.34 0.00 0.41
CA SER A 29 10.70 -0.84 -0.59
C SER A 29 9.19 -1.00 -0.38
N GLN A 30 8.46 -1.22 -1.48
CA GLN A 30 7.00 -1.40 -1.47
C GLN A 30 6.57 -2.60 -0.61
N GLN A 31 7.39 -3.65 -0.53
CA GLN A 31 7.14 -4.82 0.32
C GLN A 31 7.12 -4.47 1.82
N SER A 32 8.10 -3.70 2.28
CA SER A 32 8.20 -3.23 3.68
C SER A 32 7.03 -2.31 4.05
N PHE A 33 6.63 -1.46 3.10
CA PHE A 33 5.44 -0.63 3.24
C PHE A 33 4.17 -1.47 3.33
N ASN A 34 3.96 -2.42 2.41
CA ASN A 34 2.80 -3.32 2.41
C ASN A 34 2.68 -4.11 3.72
N ARG A 35 3.79 -4.64 4.24
CA ARG A 35 3.82 -5.35 5.54
C ARG A 35 3.38 -4.43 6.69
N SER A 36 3.95 -3.24 6.76
CA SER A 36 3.64 -2.26 7.82
C SER A 36 2.19 -1.76 7.73
N PHE A 37 1.73 -1.50 6.51
CA PHE A 37 0.38 -1.03 6.23
C PHE A 37 -0.66 -2.14 6.52
N LYS A 38 -0.41 -3.38 6.10
CA LYS A 38 -1.27 -4.52 6.42
C LYS A 38 -1.34 -4.78 7.92
N ARG A 39 -0.24 -4.62 8.67
CA ARG A 39 -0.26 -4.75 10.14
C ARG A 39 -1.15 -3.72 10.82
N GLN A 40 -1.29 -2.52 10.25
CA GLN A 40 -2.08 -1.45 10.87
C GLN A 40 -3.52 -1.36 10.35
N PHE A 41 -3.76 -1.70 9.08
CA PHE A 41 -5.07 -1.58 8.43
C PHE A 41 -5.70 -2.94 8.03
N GLY A 42 -5.03 -4.06 8.28
CA GLY A 42 -5.51 -5.41 7.93
C GLY A 42 -5.38 -5.79 6.45
N GLN A 43 -5.28 -4.81 5.54
CA GLN A 43 -5.17 -5.01 4.10
C GLN A 43 -4.00 -4.24 3.50
N ALA A 44 -3.46 -4.70 2.36
CA ALA A 44 -2.38 -4.00 1.67
C ALA A 44 -2.91 -2.76 0.91
N PRO A 45 -2.10 -1.70 0.75
CA PRO A 45 -2.51 -0.46 0.08
C PRO A 45 -2.89 -0.69 -1.40
N GLY A 46 -2.23 -1.62 -2.09
CA GLY A 46 -2.63 -2.04 -3.44
C GLY A 46 -3.98 -2.78 -3.47
N ALA A 47 -4.28 -3.60 -2.46
CA ALA A 47 -5.59 -4.25 -2.34
C ALA A 47 -6.68 -3.24 -1.97
N TRP A 48 -6.37 -2.27 -1.11
CA TRP A 48 -7.24 -1.14 -0.79
C TRP A 48 -7.56 -0.33 -2.05
N ARG A 49 -6.56 0.05 -2.84
CA ARG A 49 -6.73 0.75 -4.12
C ARG A 49 -7.54 -0.05 -5.15
N ARG A 50 -7.35 -1.37 -5.21
CA ARG A 50 -8.16 -2.24 -6.08
C ARG A 50 -9.59 -2.44 -5.57
N SER A 51 -9.81 -2.35 -4.26
CA SER A 51 -11.15 -2.42 -3.67
C SER A 51 -12.00 -1.20 -4.03
N ILE A 52 -11.38 -0.01 -4.14
CA ILE A 52 -12.04 1.19 -4.71
C ILE A 52 -12.14 1.13 -6.24
N GLY A 53 -11.20 0.47 -6.91
CA GLY A 53 -11.09 0.44 -8.38
C GLY A 53 -11.66 -0.78 -9.13
N CYS A 54 -12.46 -1.64 -8.48
CA CYS A 54 -12.97 -2.92 -9.02
C CYS A 54 -11.95 -4.09 -8.95
N ALA A 55 -12.26 -5.01 -8.02
CA ALA A 55 -11.68 -6.33 -7.76
C ALA A 55 -10.67 -6.88 -8.79
N GLN A 56 -9.37 -6.78 -8.50
CA GLN A 56 -8.38 -7.68 -9.10
C GLN A 56 -7.50 -8.35 -8.03
N THR A 57 -7.73 -9.66 -7.92
CA THR A 57 -6.85 -10.72 -7.41
C THR A 57 -5.38 -10.44 -7.63
N GLN A 58 -4.54 -10.63 -6.61
CA GLN A 58 -3.21 -11.22 -6.82
C GLN A 58 -2.57 -11.61 -5.48
N GLY A 59 -2.43 -12.92 -5.31
CA GLY A 59 -1.60 -13.55 -4.29
C GLY A 59 -0.14 -13.20 -4.52
N PHE A 60 0.52 -12.72 -3.47
CA PHE A 60 1.96 -12.63 -3.41
C PHE A 60 2.50 -13.99 -2.95
N ARG A 61 2.42 -14.99 -3.84
CA ARG A 61 3.23 -16.21 -3.77
C ARG A 61 4.43 -15.96 -4.68
N GLN A 62 5.53 -15.48 -4.11
CA GLN A 62 6.92 -15.47 -4.60
C GLN A 62 7.76 -14.80 -3.50
N GLN A 63 8.89 -15.29 -2.99
CA GLN A 63 9.74 -16.45 -3.22
C GLN A 63 10.52 -16.69 -1.90
N SER A 64 11.03 -17.91 -1.74
CA SER A 64 11.80 -18.54 -0.65
C SER A 64 12.69 -17.67 0.24
#